data_AF-A0A7V0XUB5-F1
#
_entry.id   AF-A0A7V0XUB5-F1
#
_cell.length_a   1.000
_cell.length_b   1.000
_cell.length_c   1.000
_cell.angle_alpha   90.00
_cell.angle_beta   90.00
_cell.angle_gamma   90.00
#
_symmetry.space_group_name_H-M   'P 1'
#
loop_
_entity.id
_entity.type
_entity.pdbx_description
1 polymer ?
#
loop_
_entity_poly.entity_id
_entity_poly.type
_entity_poly.pdbx_seq_one_letter_code
_entity_poly.pdbx_strand_id
1 'polypeptide(L)' 'MTTDLPIMEARKQLTKLPEMFEQTDDLNAITVTRRGRPVLAIMPAEHYQALMETLEIINDESLLA' A
#
# COMPACT_ATOMS: atom_id res chain seq x y z
N MET A 1 -8.34 1.93 5.01
CA MET A 1 -9.15 1.92 3.77
C MET A 1 -8.25 1.93 2.55
N THR A 2 -8.74 1.49 1.39
CA THR A 2 -8.03 1.57 0.10
C THR A 2 -8.84 2.40 -0.90
N THR A 3 -8.18 3.28 -1.63
CA THR A 3 -8.79 4.10 -2.70
C THR A 3 -8.28 3.62 -4.06
N ASP A 4 -9.18 3.54 -5.04
CA ASP A 4 -8.83 3.20 -6.42
C ASP A 4 -8.32 4.44 -7.19
N LEU A 5 -7.14 4.32 -7.80
CA LEU A 5 -6.52 5.38 -8.58
C LEU A 5 -6.11 4.88 -9.97
N PRO A 6 -6.67 5.42 -11.06
CA PRO A 6 -6.24 5.06 -12.41
C PRO A 6 -4.74 5.32 -12.62
N ILE A 7 -4.05 4.43 -13.33
CA ILE A 7 -2.58 4.48 -13.53
C ILE A 7 -2.09 5.80 -14.13
N MET A 8 -2.91 6.45 -14.96
CA MET A 8 -2.61 7.75 -15.54
C MET A 8 -2.63 8.87 -14.50
N GLU A 9 -3.47 8.74 -13.48
CA GLU A 9 -3.60 9.71 -12.39
C GLU A 9 -2.57 9.44 -11.29
N ALA A 10 -2.34 8.17 -10.96
CA ALA A 10 -1.25 7.75 -10.07
C ALA A 10 0.10 8.31 -10.52
N ARG A 11 0.39 8.28 -11.83
CA ARG A 11 1.62 8.85 -12.38
C ARG A 11 1.74 10.37 -12.15
N LYS A 12 0.63 11.13 -12.23
CA LYS A 12 0.66 12.59 -12.02
C LYS A 12 0.82 12.96 -10.55
N GLN A 13 0.29 12.12 -9.66
CA GLN A 13 0.24 12.39 -8.24
C GLN A 13 1.36 11.68 -7.46
N LEU A 14 2.22 10.89 -8.12
CA LEU A 14 3.20 10.02 -7.48
C LEU A 14 4.03 10.73 -6.40
N THR A 15 4.51 11.94 -6.70
CA THR A 15 5.35 12.71 -5.77
C THR A 15 4.59 13.33 -4.62
N LYS A 16 3.25 13.35 -4.67
CA LYS A 16 2.36 13.87 -3.62
C LYS A 16 1.79 12.76 -2.74
N LEU A 17 1.99 11.50 -3.14
CA LEU A 17 1.45 10.37 -2.41
C LEU A 17 1.96 10.29 -0.97
N PRO A 18 3.25 10.57 -0.67
CA PRO A 18 3.71 10.58 0.73
C PRO A 18 2.90 11.53 1.61
N GLU A 19 2.73 12.78 1.18
CA GLU A 19 1.97 13.78 1.94
C GLU A 19 0.48 13.40 2.04
N MET A 20 -0.08 12.76 1.01
CA MET A 20 -1.45 12.26 1.05
C MET A 20 -1.64 11.14 2.09
N PHE A 21 -0.67 10.23 2.22
CA PHE A 21 -0.71 9.18 3.24
C PHE A 21 -0.57 9.73 4.65
N GLU A 22 0.22 10.79 4.85
CA GLU A 22 0.36 11.46 6.15
C GLU A 22 -0.90 12.25 6.56
N GLN A 23 -1.62 12.82 5.58
CA GLN A 23 -2.78 13.69 5.83
C GLN A 23 -4.12 12.94 5.92
N THR A 24 -4.16 11.71 5.42
CA THR A 24 -5.38 10.91 5.39
C THR A 24 -5.26 9.79 6.40
N ASP A 25 -5.80 10.02 7.59
CA ASP A 25 -5.93 8.99 8.61
C ASP A 25 -6.58 7.72 8.01
N ASP A 26 -6.08 6.55 8.41
CA ASP A 26 -6.51 5.21 7.95
C ASP A 26 -6.26 4.86 6.46
N LEU A 27 -5.58 5.71 5.67
CA LEU A 27 -5.19 5.36 4.30
C LEU A 27 -3.90 4.51 4.30
N ASN A 28 -4.05 3.19 4.27
CA ASN A 28 -2.90 2.29 4.37
C ASN A 28 -2.31 1.89 3.00
N ALA A 29 -3.12 1.99 1.94
CA ALA A 29 -2.69 1.72 0.58
C ALA A 29 -3.62 2.35 -0.46
N ILE A 30 -3.11 2.54 -1.67
CA ILE A 30 -3.85 2.96 -2.86
C ILE A 30 -3.81 1.82 -3.87
N THR A 31 -4.96 1.45 -4.42
CA THR A 31 -5.07 0.46 -5.49
C THR A 31 -4.94 1.16 -6.83
N VAL A 32 -3.86 0.91 -7.56
CA VAL A 32 -3.68 1.45 -8.91
C VAL A 32 -4.40 0.58 -9.92
N THR A 33 -5.23 1.19 -10.77
CA THR A 33 -6.01 0.46 -11.79
C THR A 33 -5.57 0.78 -13.22
N ARG A 34 -5.69 -0.18 -14.14
CA ARG A 34 -5.51 0.00 -15.58
C ARG A 34 -6.73 -0.54 -16.30
N ARG A 35 -7.45 0.33 -17.04
CA ARG A 35 -8.75 0.00 -17.66
C ARG A 35 -9.74 -0.60 -16.65
N GLY A 36 -9.79 -0.02 -15.44
CA GLY A 36 -10.67 -0.46 -14.35
C GLY A 36 -10.23 -1.72 -13.61
N ARG A 37 -9.12 -2.36 -14.01
CA ARG A 37 -8.61 -3.56 -13.32
C ARG A 37 -7.47 -3.19 -12.37
N PRO A 38 -7.45 -3.66 -11.12
CA PRO A 38 -6.30 -3.50 -10.22
C PRO A 38 -5.02 -4.07 -10.83
N VAL A 39 -3.92 -3.33 -10.75
CA VAL A 39 -2.62 -3.74 -11.29
C VAL A 39 -1.46 -3.54 -10.32
N LEU A 40 -1.56 -2.59 -9.39
CA LEU A 40 -0.55 -2.35 -8.34
C LEU A 40 -1.23 -1.92 -7.04
N ALA A 41 -0.53 -2.10 -5.93
CA ALA A 41 -0.81 -1.39 -4.69
C ALA A 41 0.37 -0.44 -4.42
N ILE A 42 0.08 0.79 -4.02
CA ILE A 42 1.07 1.75 -3.51
C ILE A 42 0.78 1.95 -2.03
N MET A 43 1.81 1.85 -1.19
CA MET A 43 1.74 2.06 0.26
C MET A 43 3.03 2.73 0.73
N PRO A 44 3.04 3.39 1.91
CA PRO A 44 4.26 3.85 2.52
C PRO A 44 5.25 2.68 2.73
N ALA A 45 6.55 2.95 2.61
CA ALA A 45 7.58 1.91 2.72
C ALA A 45 7.53 1.18 4.07
N GLU A 46 7.29 1.91 5.15
CA GLU A 46 7.13 1.35 6.51
C GLU A 46 5.99 0.34 6.58
N HIS A 47 4.84 0.65 5.96
CA HIS A 47 3.69 -0.27 5.92
C HIS A 47 4.01 -1.55 5.16
N TYR A 48 4.72 -1.44 4.04
CA TYR A 48 5.17 -2.63 3.30
C TYR A 48 6.11 -3.49 4.14
N GLN A 49 7.07 -2.87 4.84
CA GLN A 49 8.01 -3.58 5.70
C GLN A 49 7.30 -4.28 6.86
N ALA A 50 6.41 -3.57 7.57
CA ALA A 50 5.63 -4.15 8.65
C ALA A 50 4.76 -5.33 8.19
N LEU A 51 4.18 -5.24 6.99
CA LEU A 51 3.41 -6.33 6.39
C LEU A 51 4.30 -7.55 6.08
N MET A 52 5.47 -7.32 5.48
CA MET A 52 6.42 -8.39 5.17
C MET A 52 6.95 -9.07 6.43
N GLU A 53 7.36 -8.29 7.43
CA GLU A 53 7.81 -8.80 8.73
C GLU A 53 6.71 -9.63 9.41
N THR A 54 5.47 -9.15 9.41
CA THR A 54 4.34 -9.89 9.98
C THR A 54 4.14 -11.23 9.28
N LEU A 55 4.23 -11.26 7.94
CA LEU A 55 4.12 -12.50 7.17
C LEU A 55 5.29 -13.45 7.45
N GLU A 56 6.50 -12.92 7.65
CA GLU A 56 7.67 -13.70 8.06
C GLU A 56 7.48 -14.33 9.44
N ILE A 57 7.00 -13.56 10.43
CA ILE A 57 6.72 -14.05 11.78
C ILE A 57 5.65 -15.15 11.76
N ILE A 58 4.56 -14.95 11.02
CA ILE A 58 3.48 -15.96 10.91
C ILE A 58 3.98 -17.24 10.23
N ASN A 59 4.90 -17.12 9.27
CA ASN A 59 5.45 -18.26 8.55
C ASN A 59 6.51 -19.02 9.37
N ASP A 60 7.04 -18.41 10.42
CA ASP A 60 7.93 -19.08 11.37
C ASP A 60 7.11 -19.72 12.50
N GLU A 61 6.80 -21.01 12.36
CA GLU A 61 6.08 -21.79 13.38
C GLU A 61 6.74 -21.75 14.76
N SER A 62 8.05 -21.44 14.84
CA SER A 62 8.76 -21.32 16.12
C SER A 62 8.45 -20.03 16.89
N LEU A 63 7.93 -19.00 16.22
CA LEU A 63 7.55 -17.72 16.83
C LEU A 63 6.08 -17.68 17.28
N LEU A 64 5.27 -18.68 16.90
CA LEU A 64 3.86 -18.82 17.29
C LEU A 64 3.66 -19.69 18.55
N ALA A 65 4.74 -20.18 19.16
CA ALA A 65 4.73 -21.13 20.27
C ALA A 65 4.67 -20.48 21.67
#